data_AF-A0A382RFD4-F1
#
_entry.id   AF-A0A382RFD4-F1
#
_cell.length_a   1.000
_cell.length_b   1.000
_cell.length_c   1.000
_cell.angle_alpha   90.00
_cell.angle_beta   90.00
_cell.angle_gamma   90.00
#
_symmetry.space_group_name_H-M   'P 1'
#
loop_
_entity.id
_entity.type
_entity.pdbx_description
1 polymer ?
#
loop_
_entity_poly.entity_id
_entity_poly.type
_entity_poly.pdbx_seq_one_letter_code
_entity_poly.pdbx_strand_id
1 'polypeptide(L)'
;VLVALLAWAIEALVYWCIAHAFGISLSISETLILMIAANLIVSIPLTPWDIGPYEIAVTAVFVVIGLEKTEAAGLAIGSHLLIQATVLVAGAVAMTVLNIPFRGLVKRNEN
;
A
#
# COMPACT_ATOMS: atom_id res chain seq x y z
N VAL A 1 -9.62 10.21 17.88
CA VAL A 1 -9.49 8.77 18.24
C VAL A 1 -10.36 7.88 17.35
N LEU A 2 -11.69 8.04 17.34
CA LEU A 2 -12.59 7.16 16.54
C LEU A 2 -12.28 7.16 15.03
N VAL A 3 -12.07 8.32 14.42
CA VAL A 3 -11.72 8.43 12.99
C VAL A 3 -10.41 7.69 12.66
N ALA A 4 -9.42 7.78 13.56
CA ALA A 4 -8.17 7.05 13.37
C ALA A 4 -8.43 5.54 13.44
N LEU A 5 -9.10 5.05 14.49
CA LEU A 5 -9.43 3.62 14.61
C LEU A 5 -10.18 3.08 13.39
N LEU A 6 -11.12 3.85 12.85
CA LEU A 6 -11.83 3.50 11.61
C LEU A 6 -10.89 3.45 10.41
N ALA A 7 -9.97 4.40 10.27
CA ALA A 7 -9.00 4.40 9.18
C ALA A 7 -8.11 3.14 9.22
N TRP A 8 -7.56 2.80 10.39
CA TRP A 8 -6.75 1.58 10.57
C TRP A 8 -7.56 0.30 10.33
N ALA A 9 -8.83 0.26 10.75
CA ALA A 9 -9.71 -0.89 10.48
C ALA A 9 -10.01 -1.05 8.98
N ILE A 10 -10.23 0.06 8.27
CA ILE A 10 -10.42 0.07 6.81
C ILE A 10 -9.14 -0.38 6.11
N GLU A 11 -7.98 0.07 6.56
CA GLU A 11 -6.69 -0.33 6.01
C GLU A 11 -6.44 -1.83 6.16
N ALA A 12 -6.67 -2.39 7.36
CA ALA A 12 -6.62 -3.83 7.57
C ALA A 12 -7.60 -4.58 6.64
N LEU A 13 -8.82 -4.05 6.47
CA LEU A 13 -9.80 -4.63 5.56
C LEU A 13 -9.32 -4.60 4.10
N VAL A 14 -8.64 -3.55 3.66
CA VAL A 14 -8.06 -3.47 2.30
C VAL A 14 -7.03 -4.57 2.09
N TYR A 15 -6.10 -4.76 3.03
CA TYR A 15 -5.13 -5.84 2.98
C TYR A 15 -5.79 -7.23 2.93
N TRP A 16 -6.82 -7.43 3.76
CA TRP A 16 -7.61 -8.66 3.75
C TRP A 16 -8.28 -8.90 2.39
N CYS A 17 -8.93 -7.89 1.82
CA CYS A 17 -9.57 -7.97 0.50
C CYS A 17 -8.57 -8.28 -0.62
N ILE A 18 -7.37 -7.68 -0.57
CA ILE A 18 -6.31 -7.95 -1.54
C ILE A 18 -5.87 -9.41 -1.42
N ALA A 19 -5.66 -9.93 -0.20
CA ALA A 19 -5.31 -11.32 -0.01
C ALA A 19 -6.36 -12.29 -0.59
N HIS A 20 -7.65 -12.03 -0.30
CA HIS A 20 -8.76 -12.81 -0.85
C HIS A 20 -8.85 -12.73 -2.39
N ALA A 21 -8.54 -11.58 -2.98
CA ALA A 21 -8.49 -11.42 -4.44
C ALA A 21 -7.40 -12.29 -5.10
N PHE A 22 -6.34 -12.62 -4.36
CA PHE A 22 -5.27 -13.53 -4.78
C PHE A 22 -5.55 -14.99 -4.38
N GLY A 23 -6.73 -15.29 -3.83
CA GLY A 23 -7.12 -16.65 -3.41
C GLY A 23 -6.53 -17.07 -2.06
N ILE A 24 -5.98 -16.13 -1.28
CA ILE A 24 -5.29 -16.41 -0.02
C ILE A 24 -6.19 -15.98 1.14
N SER A 25 -6.52 -16.94 2.01
CA SER A 25 -7.33 -16.68 3.19
C SER A 25 -6.45 -16.35 4.39
N LEU A 26 -6.32 -15.06 4.70
CA LEU A 26 -5.66 -14.59 5.92
C LEU A 26 -6.64 -14.50 7.09
N SER A 27 -6.18 -14.93 8.27
CA SER A 27 -6.81 -14.60 9.54
C SER A 27 -6.69 -13.10 9.85
N ILE A 28 -7.50 -12.63 10.81
CA ILE A 28 -7.45 -11.24 11.26
C ILE A 28 -6.06 -10.91 11.82
N SER A 29 -5.46 -11.81 12.60
CA SER A 29 -4.14 -11.62 13.19
C SER A 29 -3.03 -11.49 12.14
N GLU A 30 -3.05 -12.34 11.11
CA GLU A 30 -2.09 -12.29 10.00
C GLU A 30 -2.23 -11.01 9.19
N THR A 31 -3.48 -10.58 8.96
CA THR A 31 -3.77 -9.30 8.28
C THR A 31 -3.23 -8.11 9.06
N LEU A 32 -3.39 -8.11 10.39
CA LEU A 32 -2.86 -7.03 11.24
C LEU A 32 -1.33 -7.01 11.26
N ILE A 33 -0.68 -8.18 11.33
CA ILE A 33 0.79 -8.29 11.26
C ILE A 33 1.31 -7.71 9.94
N LEU A 34 0.65 -8.06 8.83
CA LEU A 34 0.96 -7.53 7.51
C LEU A 34 0.82 -6.00 7.47
N MET A 35 -0.30 -5.47 7.93
CA MET A 35 -0.55 -4.02 7.96
C MET A 35 0.51 -3.29 8.80
N ILE A 36 0.89 -3.85 9.96
CA ILE A 36 1.94 -3.27 10.82
C ILE A 36 3.29 -3.29 10.10
N ALA A 37 3.66 -4.41 9.48
CA ALA A 37 4.92 -4.53 8.75
C ALA A 37 5.00 -3.56 7.58
N ALA A 38 3.93 -3.48 6.78
CA ALA A 38 3.86 -2.55 5.65
C ALA A 38 3.99 -1.10 6.10
N ASN A 39 3.26 -0.68 7.14
CA ASN A 39 3.35 0.68 7.69
C ASN A 39 4.73 0.99 8.29
N LEU A 40 5.38 0.01 8.91
CA LEU A 40 6.72 0.19 9.44
C LEU A 40 7.73 0.44 8.33
N ILE A 41 7.65 -0.31 7.23
CA ILE A 41 8.60 -0.20 6.11
C ILE A 41 8.44 1.14 5.38
N VAL A 42 7.21 1.53 5.05
CA VAL A 42 6.95 2.83 4.37
C VAL A 42 7.25 4.05 5.25
N SER A 43 7.37 3.87 6.58
CA SER A 43 7.75 4.96 7.49
C SER A 43 9.21 5.41 7.31
N ILE A 44 10.04 4.57 6.69
CA ILE A 44 11.45 4.86 6.41
C ILE A 44 11.60 5.00 4.90
N PRO A 45 11.66 6.23 4.35
CA PRO A 45 11.72 6.44 2.91
C PRO A 45 13.12 6.06 2.37
N LEU A 46 13.28 4.81 1.95
CA LEU A 46 14.55 4.27 1.46
C LEU A 46 14.75 4.50 -0.05
N THR A 47 13.69 4.36 -0.84
CA THR A 47 13.72 4.56 -2.31
C THR A 47 12.52 5.40 -2.77
N PRO A 48 12.57 6.02 -3.96
CA PRO A 48 11.40 6.67 -4.54
C PRO A 48 10.24 5.68 -4.63
N TRP A 49 9.12 6.03 -3.98
CA TRP A 49 7.92 5.17 -3.89
C TRP A 49 8.12 3.84 -3.14
N ASP A 50 9.24 3.68 -2.44
CA ASP A 50 9.61 2.48 -1.67
C ASP A 50 9.64 1.18 -2.49
N ILE A 51 9.85 1.29 -3.80
CA ILE A 51 10.01 0.14 -4.70
C ILE A 51 11.27 -0.63 -4.34
N GLY A 52 11.12 -1.93 -4.08
CA GLY A 52 12.17 -2.85 -3.68
C GLY A 52 12.11 -3.18 -2.19
N PRO A 53 12.39 -2.22 -1.28
CA PRO A 53 12.35 -2.45 0.16
C PRO A 53 11.00 -2.98 0.65
N TYR A 54 9.90 -2.39 0.18
CA TYR A 54 8.55 -2.84 0.53
C TYR A 54 8.35 -4.31 0.17
N GLU A 55 8.58 -4.67 -1.09
CA GLU A 55 8.34 -6.03 -1.59
C GLU A 55 9.19 -7.05 -0.85
N ILE A 56 10.47 -6.74 -0.60
CA ILE A 56 11.38 -7.64 0.11
C ILE A 56 10.91 -7.86 1.55
N ALA A 57 10.63 -6.78 2.28
CA ALA A 57 10.29 -6.87 3.70
C ALA A 57 8.91 -7.50 3.93
N VAL A 58 7.91 -7.09 3.16
CA VAL A 58 6.55 -7.62 3.26
C VAL A 58 6.51 -9.10 2.83
N THR A 59 7.24 -9.48 1.78
CA THR A 59 7.39 -10.90 1.40
C THR A 59 8.01 -11.70 2.55
N ALA A 60 9.07 -11.19 3.19
CA ALA A 60 9.72 -11.89 4.29
C ALA A 60 8.75 -12.13 5.47
N VAL A 61 7.92 -11.13 5.80
CA VAL A 61 6.90 -11.25 6.85
C VAL A 61 5.88 -12.33 6.49
N PHE A 62 5.40 -12.35 5.25
CA PHE A 62 4.47 -13.38 4.77
C PHE A 62 5.04 -14.79 4.81
N VAL A 63 6.31 -14.95 4.43
CA VAL A 63 7.00 -16.25 4.51
C VAL A 63 7.14 -16.70 5.97
N VAL A 64 7.42 -15.78 6.90
CA VAL A 64 7.53 -16.10 8.34
C VAL A 64 6.20 -16.58 8.91
N ILE A 65 5.06 -16.06 8.43
CA ILE A 65 3.72 -16.51 8.87
C ILE A 65 3.24 -17.76 8.11
N GLY A 66 4.04 -18.31 7.20
CA GLY A 66 3.82 -19.63 6.61
C GLY A 66 3.33 -19.64 5.16
N LEU A 67 3.28 -18.49 4.46
CA LEU A 67 2.96 -18.47 3.03
C LEU A 67 4.13 -19.02 2.21
N GLU A 68 3.80 -19.64 1.08
CA GLU A 68 4.78 -20.01 0.07
C GLU A 68 5.42 -18.72 -0.51
N LYS A 69 6.69 -18.77 -0.88
CA LYS A 69 7.47 -17.59 -1.26
C LYS A 69 6.91 -16.87 -2.49
N THR A 70 6.45 -17.61 -3.50
CA THR A 70 5.85 -17.02 -4.70
C THR A 70 4.50 -16.36 -4.39
N GLU A 71 3.67 -16.98 -3.55
CA GLU A 71 2.42 -16.38 -3.06
C GLU A 71 2.67 -15.10 -2.24
N ALA A 72 3.62 -15.16 -1.30
CA ALA A 72 4.04 -14.04 -0.48
C ALA A 72 4.55 -12.86 -1.32
N ALA A 73 5.39 -13.13 -2.33
CA ALA A 73 5.88 -12.11 -3.24
C ALA A 73 4.77 -11.51 -4.12
N GLY A 74 3.86 -12.36 -4.61
CA GLY A 74 2.70 -11.92 -5.38
C GLY A 74 1.80 -10.97 -4.58
N LEU A 75 1.55 -11.29 -3.30
CA LEU A 75 0.80 -10.41 -2.40
C LEU A 75 1.53 -9.11 -2.10
N ALA A 76 2.83 -9.14 -1.82
CA ALA A 76 3.59 -7.93 -1.52
C ALA A 76 3.59 -6.96 -2.72
N ILE A 77 3.84 -7.48 -3.93
CA ILE A 77 3.78 -6.70 -5.17
C ILE A 77 2.35 -6.19 -5.40
N GLY A 78 1.36 -7.07 -5.29
CA GLY A 78 -0.04 -6.76 -5.52
C GLY A 78 -0.54 -5.67 -4.57
N SER A 79 -0.26 -5.79 -3.27
CA SER A 79 -0.68 -4.80 -2.28
C SER A 79 -0.01 -3.45 -2.51
N HIS A 80 1.29 -3.43 -2.80
CA HIS A 80 2.00 -2.18 -3.05
C HIS A 80 1.43 -1.45 -4.27
N LEU A 81 1.29 -2.17 -5.39
CA LEU A 81 0.78 -1.60 -6.63
C LEU A 81 -0.66 -1.10 -6.49
N LEU A 82 -1.56 -1.90 -5.90
CA LEU A 82 -2.98 -1.56 -5.81
C LEU A 82 -3.25 -0.37 -4.89
N ILE A 83 -2.59 -0.33 -3.72
CA ILE A 83 -2.73 0.78 -2.78
C ILE A 83 -2.24 2.08 -3.43
N GLN A 84 -1.05 2.04 -4.02
CA GLN A 84 -0.46 3.23 -4.61
C GLN A 84 -1.19 3.68 -5.89
N ALA A 85 -1.67 2.75 -6.71
CA ALA A 85 -2.51 3.06 -7.87
C ALA A 85 -3.79 3.78 -7.44
N THR A 86 -4.41 3.38 -6.32
CA THR A 86 -5.60 4.05 -5.78
C THR A 86 -5.30 5.49 -5.41
N VAL A 87 -4.18 5.75 -4.73
CA VAL A 87 -3.75 7.11 -4.38
C VAL A 87 -3.45 7.94 -5.63
N LEU A 88 -2.79 7.35 -6.62
CA LEU A 88 -2.47 8.01 -7.89
C LEU A 88 -3.74 8.40 -8.65
N VAL A 89 -4.70 7.47 -8.76
CA VAL A 89 -5.99 7.71 -9.41
C VAL A 89 -6.78 8.78 -8.66
N ALA A 90 -6.85 8.71 -7.33
CA ALA A 90 -7.52 9.73 -6.52
C ALA A 90 -6.90 11.12 -6.72
N GLY A 91 -5.57 11.22 -6.75
CA GLY A 91 -4.85 12.46 -7.05
C GLY A 91 -5.16 13.00 -8.45
N ALA A 92 -5.12 12.13 -9.46
CA ALA A 92 -5.45 12.51 -10.83
C ALA A 92 -6.90 13.01 -10.97
N VAL A 93 -7.86 12.34 -10.33
CA VAL A 93 -9.25 12.77 -10.27
C VAL A 93 -9.40 14.10 -9.53
N ALA A 94 -8.69 14.29 -8.42
CA ALA A 94 -8.72 15.56 -7.71
C ALA A 94 -8.18 16.71 -8.57
N MET A 95 -7.10 16.49 -9.34
CA MET A 95 -6.56 17.50 -10.26
C MET A 95 -7.55 17.90 -11.34
N THR A 96 -8.29 16.95 -11.92
CA THR A 96 -9.29 17.25 -12.94
C THR A 96 -10.50 17.98 -12.35
N VAL A 97 -11.01 17.53 -11.19
CA VAL A 97 -12.13 18.16 -10.49
C VAL A 97 -11.80 19.59 -10.03
N LEU A 98 -10.58 19.82 -9.55
CA LEU A 98 -10.13 21.14 -9.08
C LEU A 98 -9.58 22.03 -10.20
N ASN A 99 -9.61 21.60 -11.47
CA ASN A 99 -9.08 22.32 -12.63
C ASN A 99 -7.61 22.75 -12.45
N ILE A 100 -6.77 21.90 -11.87
CA ILE A 100 -5.34 22.18 -11.68
C ILE A 100 -4.56 21.65 -12.90
N PRO A 101 -4.05 22.53 -13.80
CA PRO A 101 -3.32 22.08 -14.96
C PRO A 101 -1.93 21.59 -14.56
N PHE A 102 -1.54 20.39 -15.01
CA PHE A 102 -0.23 19.80 -14.76
C PHE A 102 0.94 20.75 -15.13
N ARG A 103 0.80 21.48 -16.24
CA ARG A 103 1.77 22.49 -16.70
C ARG A 103 1.98 23.65 -15.73
N GLY A 104 0.96 24.01 -14.96
CA GLY A 104 1.02 25.08 -13.96
C GLY A 104 1.85 24.68 -12.73
N LEU A 105 1.90 23.39 -12.40
CA LEU A 105 2.69 22.86 -11.29
C LEU A 105 4.18 22.85 -11.63
N VAL A 106 4.54 22.50 -12.86
CA VAL A 106 5.94 22.46 -13.32
C VAL A 106 6.58 23.85 -13.32
N LYS A 107 5.88 24.88 -13.83
CA LYS A 107 6.39 26.26 -13.89
C LYS A 107 6.60 26.93 -12.53
N ARG A 108 5.95 26.46 -11.45
CA ARG A 108 6.07 27.09 -10.12
C ARG A 108 7.38 26.74 -9.41
N ASN A 109 8.08 25.69 -9.82
CA ASN A 109 9.38 25.30 -9.24
C ASN A 109 10.58 25.99 -9.92
N GLU A 110 10.35 26.80 -10.96
CA GLU A 110 11.39 27.47 -11.74
C GLU A 110 11.54 28.98 -11.41
N ASN A 111 10.73 29.51 -10.47
CA ASN A 111 10.77 30.89 -9.97
C ASN A 111 11.01 30.92 -8.46
#